data_AF-A0A5A5S3Z0-F1
#
_entry.id   AF-A0A5A5S3Z0-F1
#
_cell.length_a   1.000
_cell.length_b   1.000
_cell.length_c   1.000
_cell.angle_alpha   90.00
_cell.angle_beta   90.00
_cell.angle_gamma   90.00
#
_symmetry.space_group_name_H-M   'P 1'
#
loop_
_entity.id
_entity.type
_entity.pdbx_description
1 polymer ?
#
loop_
_entity_poly.entity_id
_entity_poly.type
_entity_poly.pdbx_seq_one_letter_code
_entity_poly.pdbx_strand_id
1 'polypeptide(L)'
;MVSLIYEKRAMPIYWEILDKKGSSNLEEQQRVLEKILTVLSGHKIVVLGDREFCSVSLGKWFREQSAYFCLRQKQSTNVKTEEGVYQEMSGLGLSPGTQLFLNDLNITK
;
A
#
# COMPACT_ATOMS: atom_id res chain seq x y z
N MET A 1 -2.25 -10.31 -7.62
CA MET A 1 -2.27 -11.57 -6.83
C MET A 1 -2.32 -11.22 -5.36
N VAL A 2 -3.02 -11.99 -4.54
CA VAL A 2 -3.07 -11.88 -3.08
C VAL A 2 -2.61 -13.19 -2.47
N SER A 3 -1.73 -13.08 -1.49
CA SER A 3 -1.18 -14.22 -0.76
C SER A 3 -1.41 -14.07 0.73
N LEU A 4 -1.75 -15.17 1.39
CA LEU A 4 -1.75 -15.28 2.85
C LEU A 4 -0.33 -15.59 3.31
N ILE A 5 0.16 -14.87 4.31
CA ILE A 5 1.44 -15.18 4.94
C ILE A 5 1.19 -16.14 6.10
N TYR A 6 1.72 -17.35 5.98
CA TYR A 6 1.65 -18.38 7.01
C TYR A 6 3.02 -19.03 7.18
N GLU A 7 3.50 -19.15 8.43
CA GLU A 7 4.81 -19.75 8.75
C GLU A 7 5.98 -19.24 7.87
N LYS A 8 6.07 -17.91 7.71
CA LYS A 8 7.09 -17.22 6.87
C LYS A 8 7.02 -17.56 5.38
N ARG A 9 5.90 -18.10 4.90
CA ARG A 9 5.65 -18.41 3.48
C ARG A 9 4.45 -17.64 2.99
N ALA A 10 4.54 -17.11 1.78
CA ALA A 10 3.40 -16.49 1.10
C ALA A 10 2.70 -17.56 0.25
N MET A 11 1.47 -17.91 0.63
CA MET A 11 0.62 -18.85 -0.09
C MET A 11 -0.38 -18.06 -0.93
N PRO A 12 -0.38 -18.17 -2.26
CA PRO A 12 -1.34 -17.45 -3.10
C PRO A 12 -2.74 -18.00 -2.82
N ILE A 13 -3.66 -17.10 -2.44
CA ILE A 13 -5.05 -17.46 -2.11
C ILE A 13 -6.03 -16.97 -3.17
N TYR A 14 -5.66 -15.93 -3.92
CA TYR A 14 -6.50 -15.38 -4.98
C TYR A 14 -5.68 -14.58 -5.98
N TRP A 15 -6.01 -14.69 -7.26
CA TRP A 15 -5.43 -13.86 -8.31
C TRP A 15 -6.40 -13.76 -9.48
N GLU A 16 -6.20 -12.72 -10.28
CA GLU A 16 -6.93 -12.52 -11.53
C GLU A 16 -5.90 -12.34 -12.64
N ILE A 17 -6.20 -12.95 -13.79
CA ILE A 17 -5.44 -12.74 -15.01
C ILE A 17 -6.12 -11.59 -15.74
N LEU A 18 -5.36 -10.53 -16.01
CA LEU A 18 -5.87 -9.36 -16.70
C LEU A 18 -5.61 -9.51 -18.21
N ASP A 19 -6.64 -9.29 -19.03
CA ASP A 19 -6.51 -9.32 -20.50
C ASP A 19 -5.94 -8.00 -21.04
N LYS A 20 -4.79 -7.59 -20.49
CA LYS A 20 -4.04 -6.42 -20.94
C LYS A 20 -2.55 -6.58 -20.62
N LYS A 21 -1.73 -5.87 -21.38
CA LYS A 21 -0.30 -5.74 -21.10
C LYS A 21 -0.07 -4.56 -20.15
N GLY A 22 0.86 -4.70 -19.21
CA GLY A 22 1.25 -3.64 -18.26
C GLY A 22 0.76 -3.91 -16.84
N SER A 23 0.61 -2.84 -16.04
CA SER A 23 0.26 -2.93 -14.63
C SER A 23 -1.25 -2.89 -14.39
N SER A 24 -1.66 -3.41 -13.24
CA SER A 24 -3.02 -3.23 -12.73
C SER A 24 -3.34 -1.75 -12.48
N ASN A 25 -4.62 -1.37 -12.60
CA ASN A 25 -5.13 -0.06 -12.21
C ASN A 25 -5.80 -0.15 -10.82
N LEU A 26 -6.20 1.00 -10.26
CA LEU A 26 -6.79 1.05 -8.91
C LEU A 26 -8.04 0.18 -8.78
N GLU A 27 -8.93 0.20 -9.77
CA GLU A 27 -10.19 -0.54 -9.76
C GLU A 27 -9.95 -2.06 -9.76
N GLU A 28 -9.02 -2.54 -10.60
CA GLU A 28 -8.62 -3.95 -10.64
C GLU A 28 -7.96 -4.38 -9.32
N GLN A 29 -7.13 -3.53 -8.72
CA GLN A 29 -6.52 -3.78 -7.42
C GLN A 29 -7.59 -3.90 -6.32
N GLN A 30 -8.53 -2.94 -6.27
CA GLN A 30 -9.65 -2.95 -5.33
C GLN A 30 -10.50 -4.20 -5.50
N ARG A 31 -10.88 -4.56 -6.73
CA ARG A 31 -11.69 -5.75 -7.03
C ARG A 31 -11.07 -7.04 -6.50
N VAL A 32 -9.76 -7.21 -6.70
CA VAL A 32 -9.02 -8.39 -6.24
C VAL A 32 -8.95 -8.43 -4.71
N LEU A 33 -8.71 -7.29 -4.07
CA LEU A 33 -8.55 -7.17 -2.62
C LEU A 33 -9.87 -7.28 -1.87
N GLU A 34 -10.94 -6.67 -2.39
CA GLU A 34 -12.27 -6.65 -1.78
C GLU A 34 -12.78 -8.08 -1.51
N LYS A 35 -12.65 -8.98 -2.47
CA LYS A 35 -13.02 -10.40 -2.30
C LYS A 35 -12.34 -11.04 -1.09
N ILE A 36 -11.04 -10.79 -0.90
CA ILE A 36 -10.28 -11.34 0.21
C ILE A 36 -10.64 -10.66 1.53
N LEU A 37 -10.80 -9.34 1.53
CA LEU A 37 -11.19 -8.59 2.72
C LEU A 37 -12.58 -9.02 3.21
N THR A 38 -13.53 -9.29 2.31
CA THR A 38 -14.86 -9.83 2.67
C THR A 38 -14.75 -11.21 3.31
N VAL A 39 -13.99 -12.13 2.69
CA VAL A 39 -13.80 -13.50 3.20
C VAL A 39 -13.13 -13.50 4.58
N LEU A 40 -12.21 -12.56 4.82
CA LEU A 40 -11.43 -12.47 6.05
C LEU A 40 -11.97 -11.45 7.07
N SER A 41 -13.15 -10.87 6.84
CA SER A 41 -13.72 -9.74 7.60
C SER A 41 -13.81 -9.94 9.13
N GLY A 42 -13.82 -11.17 9.62
CA GLY A 42 -13.76 -11.50 11.05
C GLY A 42 -12.37 -11.42 11.70
N HIS A 43 -11.33 -11.06 10.95
CA HIS A 43 -9.95 -11.05 11.41
C HIS A 43 -9.34 -9.65 11.36
N LYS A 44 -8.32 -9.42 12.19
CA LYS A 44 -7.46 -8.24 12.05
C LYS A 44 -6.53 -8.44 10.86
N ILE A 45 -6.81 -7.74 9.77
CA ILE A 45 -6.06 -7.86 8.51
C ILE A 45 -4.98 -6.78 8.44
N VAL A 46 -3.77 -7.19 8.06
CA VAL A 46 -2.67 -6.30 7.67
C VAL A 46 -2.29 -6.62 6.23
N VAL A 47 -2.44 -5.64 5.33
CA VAL A 47 -2.09 -5.79 3.91
C VAL A 47 -0.68 -5.29 3.67
N LEU A 48 0.18 -6.14 3.10
CA LEU A 48 1.52 -5.77 2.67
C LEU A 48 1.52 -5.64 1.15
N GLY A 49 1.70 -4.41 0.66
CA GLY A 49 1.71 -4.09 -0.77
C GLY A 49 3.10 -3.70 -1.26
N ASP A 50 3.50 -4.25 -2.39
CA ASP A 50 4.77 -3.91 -3.04
C ASP A 50 4.65 -2.64 -3.93
N ARG A 51 5.58 -2.45 -4.87
CA ARG A 51 5.59 -1.27 -5.76
C ARG A 51 4.38 -1.22 -6.70
N GLU A 52 3.71 -2.32 -7.00
CA GLU A 52 2.52 -2.30 -7.85
C GLU A 52 1.33 -1.65 -7.13
N PHE A 53 1.30 -1.75 -5.79
CA PHE A 53 0.25 -1.24 -4.92
C PHE A 53 0.66 0.07 -4.21
N CYS A 54 1.43 0.93 -4.87
CA CYS A 54 1.98 2.14 -4.26
C CYS A 54 1.05 3.37 -4.30
N SER A 55 -0.17 3.27 -4.84
CA SER A 55 -0.99 4.48 -5.02
C SER A 55 -1.52 5.03 -3.68
N VAL A 56 -1.45 6.35 -3.51
CA VAL A 56 -2.04 7.06 -2.36
C VAL A 56 -3.55 6.81 -2.28
N SER A 57 -4.22 6.72 -3.43
CA SER A 57 -5.65 6.41 -3.52
C SER A 57 -5.98 5.03 -2.96
N LEU A 58 -5.14 4.02 -3.21
CA LEU A 58 -5.31 2.69 -2.63
C LEU A 58 -5.13 2.72 -1.10
N GLY A 59 -4.15 3.50 -0.61
CA GLY A 59 -3.99 3.72 0.82
C GLY A 59 -5.22 4.35 1.47
N LYS A 60 -5.86 5.35 0.81
CA LYS A 60 -7.12 5.94 1.28
C LYS A 60 -8.24 4.89 1.33
N TRP A 61 -8.38 4.09 0.28
CA TRP A 61 -9.37 3.03 0.22
C TRP A 61 -9.19 1.98 1.34
N PHE A 62 -7.95 1.56 1.65
CA PHE A 62 -7.75 0.65 2.79
C PHE A 62 -8.20 1.23 4.13
N ARG A 63 -8.08 2.55 4.33
CA ARG A 63 -8.60 3.21 5.55
C ARG A 63 -10.12 3.12 5.62
N GLU A 64 -10.82 3.26 4.49
CA GLU A 64 -12.28 3.09 4.42
C GLU A 64 -12.69 1.64 4.75
N GLN A 65 -11.89 0.66 4.33
CA GLN A 65 -12.11 -0.76 4.64
C GLN A 65 -11.69 -1.16 6.06
N SER A 66 -11.24 -0.22 6.90
CA SER A 66 -10.71 -0.48 8.25
C SER A 66 -9.58 -1.52 8.30
N ALA A 67 -8.83 -1.66 7.21
CA ALA A 67 -7.69 -2.57 7.12
C ALA A 67 -6.39 -1.84 7.47
N TYR A 68 -5.50 -2.51 8.22
CA TYR A 68 -4.14 -2.04 8.39
C TYR A 68 -3.35 -2.31 7.11
N PHE A 69 -2.39 -1.46 6.78
CA PHE A 69 -1.57 -1.65 5.58
C PHE A 69 -0.15 -1.13 5.74
N CYS A 70 0.76 -1.72 4.97
CA CYS A 70 2.10 -1.22 4.72
C CYS A 70 2.33 -1.25 3.21
N LEU A 71 2.43 -0.07 2.60
CA LEU A 71 2.63 0.08 1.15
C LEU A 71 3.99 0.68 0.89
N ARG A 72 4.75 0.09 -0.04
CA ARG A 72 6.03 0.65 -0.47
C ARG A 72 5.81 1.86 -1.37
N GLN A 73 6.16 3.05 -0.86
CA GLN A 73 6.11 4.30 -1.62
C GLN A 73 7.40 4.56 -2.39
N LYS A 74 7.30 5.28 -3.52
CA LYS A 74 8.48 5.75 -4.27
C LYS A 74 9.03 6.99 -3.57
N GLN A 75 10.35 7.17 -3.58
CA GLN A 75 10.99 8.35 -2.98
C GLN A 75 10.53 9.70 -3.57
N SER A 76 9.98 9.69 -4.79
CA SER A 76 9.42 10.88 -5.44
C SER A 76 7.97 11.18 -5.02
N THR A 77 7.48 10.53 -3.96
CA THR A 77 6.12 10.80 -3.43
C THR A 77 6.18 12.01 -2.52
N ASN A 78 5.19 12.88 -2.61
CA ASN A 78 5.11 14.09 -1.79
C ASN A 78 4.51 13.80 -0.41
N VAL A 79 5.15 14.35 0.61
CA VAL A 79 4.72 14.28 2.00
C VAL A 79 4.55 15.71 2.50
N LYS A 80 3.41 15.98 3.13
CA LYS A 80 3.16 17.24 3.81
C LYS A 80 3.74 17.18 5.22
N THR A 81 4.64 18.10 5.55
CA THR A 81 5.18 18.26 6.89
C THR A 81 4.19 18.95 7.82
N GLU A 82 4.45 18.94 9.13
CA GLU A 82 3.64 19.64 10.13
C GLU A 82 3.50 21.15 9.84
N GLU A 83 4.54 21.74 9.25
CA GLU A 83 4.58 23.15 8.81
C GLU A 83 3.71 23.43 7.56
N GLY A 84 3.10 22.39 6.99
CA GLY A 84 2.19 22.47 5.87
C GLY A 84 2.85 22.50 4.50
N VAL A 85 4.18 22.36 4.44
CA VAL A 85 4.97 22.36 3.20
C VAL A 85 4.99 20.95 2.60
N TYR A 86 4.79 20.87 1.29
CA TYR A 86 4.96 19.63 0.54
C TYR A 86 6.42 19.48 0.13
N GLN A 87 7.01 18.32 0.42
CA GLN A 87 8.33 17.95 -0.06
C GLN A 87 8.34 16.47 -0.48
N GLU A 88 9.21 16.14 -1.43
CA GLU A 88 9.44 14.75 -1.80
C GLU A 88 10.10 13.99 -0.64
N MET A 89 9.81 12.69 -0.52
CA MET A 89 10.52 11.83 0.43
C MET A 89 12.04 11.80 0.18
N SER A 90 12.48 12.04 -1.05
CA SER A 90 13.90 12.19 -1.42
C SER A 90 14.58 13.35 -0.67
N GLY A 91 13.84 14.41 -0.37
CA GLY A 91 14.30 15.58 0.37
C GLY A 91 14.41 15.37 1.88
N LEU A 92 13.94 14.24 2.42
CA LEU A 92 13.98 13.92 3.85
C LEU A 92 15.38 13.54 4.36
N GLY A 93 16.41 13.58 3.51
CA GLY A 93 17.80 13.33 3.93
C GLY A 93 18.10 11.87 4.29
N LEU A 94 17.30 10.91 3.82
CA LEU A 94 17.53 9.49 4.06
C LEU A 94 18.76 8.99 3.28
N SER A 95 19.71 8.41 4.00
CA SER A 95 20.89 7.73 3.45
C SER A 95 20.86 6.22 3.77
N PRO A 96 21.58 5.37 3.01
CA PRO A 96 21.66 3.94 3.31
C PRO A 96 22.13 3.69 4.75
N GLY A 97 21.37 2.89 5.50
CA GLY A 97 21.63 2.61 6.92
C GLY A 97 20.87 3.51 7.90
N THR A 98 20.20 4.56 7.40
CA THR A 98 19.41 5.48 8.23
C THR A 98 17.92 5.12 8.18
N GLN A 99 17.22 5.26 9.30
CA GLN A 99 15.78 5.07 9.42
C GLN A 99 15.15 6.37 9.94
N LEU A 100 14.05 6.78 9.31
CA LEU A 100 13.23 7.91 9.74
C LEU A 100 11.79 7.41 9.90
N PHE A 101 11.21 7.68 11.07
CA PHE A 101 9.82 7.37 11.34
C PHE A 101 9.07 8.68 11.58
N LEU A 102 8.03 8.90 10.76
CA LEU A 102 7.21 10.10 10.79
C LEU A 102 5.77 9.68 11.07
N ASN A 103 5.16 10.26 12.10
CA ASN A 103 3.76 10.03 12.44
C ASN A 103 2.88 11.15 11.87
N ASP A 104 1.57 10.87 11.77
CA ASP A 104 0.54 11.88 11.49
C ASP A 104 0.72 12.70 10.19
N LEU A 105 1.36 12.09 9.20
CA LEU A 105 1.61 12.73 7.91
C LEU A 105 0.40 12.67 6.97
N ASN A 106 0.27 13.73 6.16
CA ASN A 106 -0.59 13.73 4.98
C ASN A 106 0.25 13.44 3.72
N ILE A 107 -0.10 12.40 2.98
CA ILE A 107 0.61 11.98 1.76
C ILE A 107 -0.26 12.34 0.55
N THR A 108 0.35 12.93 -0.47
CA THR A 108 -0.29 13.20 -1.77
C THR A 108 0.59 12.71 -2.91
N LYS A 109 0.02 12.60 -4.11
CA LYS A 109 0.78 12.26 -5.31
C LYS A 109 1.74 13.38 -5.68
#